data_AF-A0A6N7G5E3-F1
#
_entry.id   AF-A0A6N7G5E3-F1
#
_cell.length_a   1.000
_cell.length_b   1.000
_cell.length_c   1.000
_cell.angle_alpha   90.00
_cell.angle_beta   90.00
_cell.angle_gamma   90.00
#
_symmetry.space_group_name_H-M   'P 1'
#
loop_
_entity.id
_entity.type
_entity.pdbx_description
1 polymer ?
#
loop_
_entity_poly.entity_id
_entity_poly.type
_entity_poly.pdbx_seq_one_letter_code
_entity_poly.pdbx_strand_id
1 'polypeptide(L)'
;MAERKRVRLPGGATVDAHPEPDVDLATDDVRDSHGNRVDDAYANRVVDRVHRQLGRPSLGASGQSPRVSFRLPDELLAKACRRADADGTTVSKLARKAFEEFLEAS
;
A
#
# COMPACT_ATOMS: atom_id res chain seq x y z
N MET A 1 9.11 -33.76 7.23
CA MET A 1 8.40 -32.70 7.97
C MET A 1 9.11 -31.39 7.67
N ALA A 2 8.52 -30.50 6.88
CA ALA A 2 9.17 -29.26 6.46
C ALA A 2 9.10 -28.21 7.58
N GLU A 3 10.24 -27.61 7.90
CA GLU A 3 10.41 -26.62 8.97
C GLU A 3 9.75 -25.29 8.56
N ARG A 4 8.79 -24.81 9.35
CA ARG A 4 8.05 -23.55 9.08
C ARG A 4 8.86 -22.37 9.60
N LYS A 5 9.42 -21.56 8.70
CA LYS A 5 10.14 -20.33 9.05
C LYS A 5 9.13 -19.21 9.29
N ARG A 6 9.12 -18.63 10.49
CA ARG A 6 8.31 -17.42 10.75
C ARG A 6 9.07 -16.17 10.32
N VAL A 7 8.45 -15.35 9.48
CA VAL A 7 9.03 -14.08 9.02
C VAL A 7 8.20 -12.92 9.58
N ARG A 8 8.90 -11.92 10.10
CA ARG A 8 8.29 -10.70 10.67
C ARG A 8 8.33 -9.60 9.64
N LEU A 9 7.17 -9.11 9.23
CA LEU A 9 7.05 -7.98 8.29
C LEU A 9 7.14 -6.63 9.03
N PRO A 10 7.56 -5.54 8.36
CA PRO A 10 7.52 -4.21 8.94
C PRO A 10 6.07 -3.85 9.33
N GLY A 11 5.84 -3.56 10.62
CA GLY A 11 4.51 -3.40 11.21
C GLY A 11 4.13 -4.46 12.25
N GLY A 12 5.00 -5.45 12.51
CA GLY A 12 4.85 -6.37 13.65
C GLY A 12 3.98 -7.60 13.38
N ALA A 13 3.37 -7.70 12.21
CA ALA A 13 2.67 -8.91 11.77
C ALA A 13 3.67 -10.07 11.57
N THR A 14 3.35 -11.21 12.20
CA THR A 14 4.05 -12.49 11.97
C THR A 14 3.19 -13.35 11.08
N VAL A 15 3.66 -13.62 9.87
CA VAL A 15 3.07 -14.61 8.97
C VAL A 15 3.95 -15.86 8.99
N ASP A 16 3.30 -17.03 9.00
CA ASP A 16 4.01 -18.26 8.68
C ASP A 16 4.47 -18.12 7.22
N ALA A 17 5.78 -17.98 7.00
CA ALA A 17 6.29 -18.04 5.64
C ALA A 17 6.14 -19.49 5.22
N HIS A 18 5.12 -19.77 4.42
CA HIS A 18 5.08 -20.97 3.62
C HIS A 18 6.14 -20.77 2.53
N PRO A 19 7.26 -21.51 2.56
CA PRO A 19 8.24 -21.47 1.49
C PRO A 19 7.71 -22.35 0.35
N GLU A 20 6.51 -22.04 -0.14
CA GLU A 20 6.19 -22.47 -1.48
C GLU A 20 7.12 -21.64 -2.38
N PRO A 21 7.87 -22.28 -3.30
CA PRO A 21 8.68 -21.54 -4.24
C PRO A 21 7.79 -20.51 -4.94
N ASP A 22 8.33 -19.32 -5.20
CA ASP A 22 7.64 -18.34 -6.03
C ASP A 22 7.24 -19.04 -7.33
N VAL A 23 5.98 -18.88 -7.72
CA VAL A 23 5.46 -19.46 -8.96
C VAL A 23 6.22 -18.86 -10.12
N ASP A 24 6.89 -19.71 -10.89
CA ASP A 24 7.56 -19.32 -12.13
C ASP A 24 6.58 -19.52 -13.28
N LEU A 25 5.92 -18.44 -13.72
CA LEU A 25 4.92 -18.49 -14.79
C LEU A 25 5.48 -18.95 -16.15
N ALA A 26 6.81 -19.01 -16.30
CA ALA A 26 7.45 -19.60 -17.48
C ALA A 26 7.34 -21.14 -17.47
N THR A 27 7.41 -21.75 -16.29
CA THR A 27 7.52 -23.21 -16.11
C THR A 27 6.25 -23.83 -15.54
N ASP A 28 5.55 -23.11 -14.66
CA ASP A 28 4.37 -23.58 -13.94
C ASP A 28 3.08 -23.37 -14.77
N ASP A 29 2.15 -24.34 -14.74
CA ASP A 29 0.83 -24.23 -15.35
C ASP A 29 -0.19 -23.70 -14.34
N VAL A 30 -0.20 -22.37 -14.18
CA VAL A 30 -1.19 -21.66 -13.36
C VAL A 30 -2.35 -21.23 -14.23
N ARG A 31 -3.59 -21.38 -13.73
CA ARG A 31 -4.81 -21.03 -14.44
C ARG A 31 -5.70 -20.08 -13.67
N ASP A 32 -6.39 -19.21 -14.38
CA ASP A 32 -7.41 -18.33 -13.82
C ASP A 32 -8.70 -19.12 -13.49
N SER A 33 -9.68 -18.45 -12.87
CA SER A 33 -10.99 -19.04 -12.53
C SER A 33 -11.82 -19.49 -13.74
N HIS A 34 -11.43 -19.10 -14.95
CA HIS A 34 -12.06 -19.47 -16.21
C HIS A 34 -11.24 -20.53 -16.96
N GLY A 35 -10.16 -21.04 -16.37
CA GLY A 35 -9.30 -22.07 -16.94
C GLY A 35 -8.26 -21.55 -17.95
N ASN A 36 -8.07 -20.24 -18.09
CA ASN A 36 -7.04 -19.67 -18.96
C ASN A 36 -5.67 -19.76 -18.29
N ARG A 37 -4.65 -20.14 -19.06
CA ARG A 37 -3.25 -20.16 -18.59
C ARG A 37 -2.77 -18.74 -18.28
N VAL A 38 -2.25 -18.56 -17.07
CA VAL A 38 -1.67 -17.32 -16.57
C VAL A 38 -0.17 -17.39 -16.83
N ASP A 39 0.25 -16.83 -17.95
CA ASP A 39 1.64 -16.57 -18.29
C ASP A 39 1.92 -15.07 -18.35
N ASP A 40 3.20 -14.69 -18.52
CA ASP A 40 3.59 -13.27 -18.60
C ASP A 40 2.85 -12.52 -19.70
N ALA A 41 2.56 -13.17 -20.83
CA ALA A 41 1.81 -12.57 -21.94
C ALA A 41 0.33 -12.37 -21.58
N TYR A 42 -0.29 -13.29 -20.86
CA TYR A 42 -1.62 -13.13 -20.29
C TYR A 42 -1.66 -12.00 -19.25
N ALA A 43 -0.71 -11.97 -18.31
CA ALA A 43 -0.62 -10.94 -17.27
C ALA A 43 -0.50 -9.54 -17.88
N ASN A 44 0.43 -9.36 -18.84
CA ASN A 44 0.60 -8.10 -19.55
C ASN A 44 -0.65 -7.69 -20.32
N ARG A 45 -1.33 -8.63 -21.00
CA ARG A 45 -2.60 -8.35 -21.70
C ARG A 45 -3.71 -7.90 -20.76
N VAL A 46 -3.83 -8.52 -19.58
CA VAL A 46 -4.82 -8.14 -18.56
C VAL A 46 -4.51 -6.75 -18.02
N VAL A 47 -3.25 -6.48 -17.68
CA VAL A 47 -2.77 -5.16 -17.23
C VAL A 47 -3.04 -4.08 -18.28
N ASP A 48 -2.69 -4.32 -19.55
CA ASP A 48 -2.95 -3.40 -20.66
C ASP A 48 -4.44 -3.19 -20.92
N ARG A 49 -5.26 -4.23 -20.77
CA ARG A 49 -6.72 -4.13 -20.90
C ARG A 49 -7.30 -3.28 -19.79
N VAL A 50 -6.87 -3.50 -18.55
CA VAL A 50 -7.27 -2.70 -17.39
C VAL A 50 -6.82 -1.25 -17.56
N HIS A 51 -5.59 -1.00 -17.99
CA HIS A 51 -5.07 0.34 -18.25
C HIS A 51 -5.79 1.05 -19.41
N ARG A 52 -6.19 0.33 -20.46
CA ARG A 52 -6.96 0.90 -21.58
C ARG A 52 -8.41 1.16 -21.22
N GLN A 53 -9.02 0.34 -20.36
CA GLN A 53 -10.40 0.52 -19.92
C GLN A 53 -10.53 1.54 -18.78
N LEU A 54 -9.46 1.76 -18.02
CA LEU A 54 -9.38 2.69 -16.92
C LEU A 54 -8.09 3.50 -17.09
N GLY A 55 -8.13 4.60 -17.84
CA GLY A 55 -7.12 5.65 -17.65
C GLY A 55 -7.07 5.93 -16.15
N ARG A 56 -5.93 5.68 -15.49
CA ARG A 56 -5.79 5.59 -14.02
C ARG A 56 -6.65 6.67 -13.35
N PRO A 57 -7.85 6.34 -12.83
CA PRO A 57 -8.76 7.35 -12.35
C PRO A 57 -8.10 8.05 -11.18
N SER A 58 -8.06 9.37 -11.24
CA SER A 58 -7.77 10.18 -10.08
C SER A 58 -8.74 9.79 -8.95
N LEU A 59 -8.24 9.65 -7.72
CA LEU A 59 -9.07 9.42 -6.53
C LEU A 59 -9.91 10.66 -6.13
N GLY A 60 -10.39 11.44 -7.10
CA GLY A 60 -11.17 12.67 -6.94
C GLY A 60 -11.37 13.39 -8.28
N ALA A 61 -12.37 14.26 -8.39
CA ALA A 61 -12.79 14.97 -9.61
C ALA A 61 -11.70 15.86 -10.25
N SER A 62 -10.50 15.93 -9.67
CA SER A 62 -9.38 16.77 -10.12
C SER A 62 -7.98 16.14 -10.00
N GLY A 63 -7.85 14.87 -9.58
CA GLY A 63 -6.52 14.23 -9.46
C GLY A 63 -5.60 14.75 -8.37
N GLN A 64 -6.00 15.78 -7.62
CA GLN A 64 -5.24 16.33 -6.52
C GLN A 64 -6.13 16.53 -5.31
N SER A 65 -5.70 16.01 -4.15
CA SER A 65 -6.34 16.31 -2.89
C SER A 65 -6.23 17.81 -2.57
N PRO A 66 -7.26 18.44 -1.97
CA PRO A 66 -7.16 19.79 -1.47
C PRO A 66 -5.94 19.95 -0.54
N ARG A 67 -5.21 21.05 -0.69
CA ARG A 67 -4.02 21.37 0.13
C ARG A 67 -4.41 22.38 1.19
N VAL A 68 -4.13 22.04 2.46
CA VAL A 68 -4.29 22.95 3.61
C VAL A 68 -2.90 23.22 4.18
N SER A 69 -2.60 24.48 4.47
CA SER A 69 -1.33 24.90 5.09
C SER A 69 -1.59 25.67 6.39
N PHE A 70 -0.75 25.42 7.38
CA PHE A 70 -0.82 26.06 8.70
C PHE A 70 0.49 26.77 9.00
N ARG A 71 0.42 27.86 9.77
CA ARG A 71 1.61 28.46 10.39
C ARG A 71 1.78 27.86 11.77
N LEU A 72 2.98 27.40 12.05
CA LEU A 72 3.31 26.67 13.27
C LEU A 72 4.65 27.22 13.80
N PRO A 73 4.84 27.31 15.12
CA PRO A 73 6.17 27.52 15.68
C PRO A 73 7.12 26.37 15.31
N ASP A 74 8.40 26.69 15.12
CA ASP A 74 9.42 25.70 14.73
C ASP A 74 9.52 24.53 15.71
N GLU A 75 9.38 24.81 17.01
CA GLU A 75 9.39 23.79 18.05
C GLU A 75 8.26 22.76 17.88
N LEU A 76 7.09 23.20 17.42
CA LEU A 76 5.94 22.34 17.22
C LEU A 76 6.14 21.44 16.00
N LEU A 77 6.69 21.99 14.91
CA LEU A 77 7.06 21.21 13.74
C LEU A 77 8.09 20.14 14.10
N ALA A 78 9.13 20.50 14.87
CA ALA A 78 10.15 19.56 15.32
C ALA A 78 9.58 18.41 16.17
N LYS A 79 8.60 18.70 17.05
CA LYS A 79 7.88 17.67 17.81
C LYS A 79 7.07 16.76 16.88
N ALA A 80 6.37 17.31 15.89
CA ALA A 80 5.60 16.55 14.93
C ALA A 80 6.48 15.62 14.08
N CYS A 81 7.65 16.09 13.61
CA CYS A 81 8.61 15.26 12.87
C CYS A 81 9.08 14.07 13.72
N ARG A 82 9.57 14.31 14.93
CA ARG A 82 10.02 13.23 15.83
C ARG A 82 8.94 12.20 16.11
N ARG A 83 7.69 12.66 16.28
CA ARG A 83 6.56 11.75 16.51
C ARG A 83 6.24 10.93 15.26
N ALA A 84 6.22 11.55 14.09
CA ALA A 84 5.99 10.87 12.83
C ALA A 84 7.06 9.80 12.56
N ASP A 85 8.33 10.12 12.82
CA ASP A 85 9.44 9.17 12.67
C ASP A 85 9.30 7.98 13.62
N ALA A 86 8.97 8.23 14.89
CA ALA A 86 8.73 7.17 15.87
C ALA A 86 7.56 6.25 15.49
N ASP A 87 6.52 6.81 14.87
CA ASP A 87 5.34 6.09 14.41
C ASP A 87 5.52 5.46 13.01
N GLY A 88 6.69 5.65 12.36
CA GLY A 88 6.96 5.16 11.00
C GLY A 88 6.04 5.76 9.93
N THR A 89 5.58 7.00 10.14
CA THR A 89 4.63 7.69 9.28
C THR A 89 5.17 9.06 8.83
N THR A 90 4.41 9.80 8.04
CA THR A 90 4.77 11.16 7.63
C THR A 90 4.02 12.20 8.45
N VAL A 91 4.60 13.40 8.58
CA VAL A 91 3.95 14.53 9.26
C VAL A 91 2.56 14.83 8.66
N SER A 92 2.39 14.73 7.34
CA SER A 92 1.09 14.94 6.70
C SER A 92 0.06 13.87 7.08
N LYS A 93 0.46 12.61 7.26
CA LYS A 93 -0.43 11.54 7.72
C LYS A 93 -0.78 11.72 9.19
N LEU A 94 0.20 12.07 10.03
CA LEU A 94 -0.01 12.40 11.44
C LEU A 94 -0.99 13.57 11.60
N ALA A 95 -0.78 14.65 10.84
CA ALA A 95 -1.63 15.83 10.85
C ALA A 95 -3.06 15.50 10.40
N ARG A 96 -3.23 14.71 9.35
CA ARG A 96 -4.56 14.25 8.91
C ARG A 96 -5.28 13.49 10.01
N LYS A 97 -4.61 12.48 10.59
CA LYS A 97 -5.20 11.67 11.66
C LYS A 97 -5.62 12.52 12.86
N ALA A 98 -4.75 13.42 13.32
CA ALA A 98 -5.06 14.31 14.44
C ALA A 98 -6.25 15.24 14.11
N PHE A 99 -6.37 15.70 12.86
CA PHE A 99 -7.48 16.53 12.43
C PHE A 99 -8.80 15.76 12.35
N GLU A 100 -8.77 14.51 11.85
CA GLU A 100 -9.91 13.59 11.86
C GLU A 100 -10.39 13.33 13.29
N GLU A 101 -9.49 12.92 14.19
CA GLU A 101 -9.79 12.66 15.61
C GLU A 101 -10.36 13.90 16.32
N PHE A 102 -9.84 15.10 16.00
CA PHE A 102 -10.34 16.35 16.57
C PHE A 102 -11.78 16.66 16.11
N LEU A 103 -12.09 16.44 14.82
CA LEU A 103 -13.42 16.68 14.26
C LEU A 103 -14.45 15.64 14.72
N GLU A 104 -14.04 14.39 14.96
CA GLU A 104 -14.94 13.34 15.48
C GLU A 104 -15.24 13.53 16.98
N ALA A 105 -14.31 14.13 17.73
CA ALA A 105 -14.47 14.42 19.15
C ALA A 105 -15.24 15.73 19.45
N SER A 106 -15.57 16.51 18.42
CA SER A 106 -16.30 17.79 18.51
C SER A 106 -17.79 17.62 18.27
#